data_AF-A0A848I9Z5-F1
#
_entry.id   AF-A0A848I9Z5-F1
#
_cell.length_a   1.000
_cell.length_b   1.000
_cell.length_c   1.000
_cell.angle_alpha   90.00
_cell.angle_beta   90.00
_cell.angle_gamma   90.00
#
_symmetry.space_group_name_H-M   'P 1'
#
loop_
_entity.id
_entity.type
_entity.pdbx_description
1 polymer ?
#
loop_
_entity_poly.entity_id
_entity_poly.type
_entity_poly.pdbx_seq_one_letter_code
_entity_poly.pdbx_strand_id
1 'polypeptide(L)'
;MLTHFVKNLLGTNPAPSLPPARADVWSSWLVPCPGEHPCGRDPGYEDAFFELKDEAAKLTGIDDALIVRSCEQLIRETGKDLRVAGYYTFARLRLDGPPGFADGLELTAALVDRFGIALLPARAETKKGALEILATTRMVDLLESRGDFAPADLGRAITALDLLVTRTGEWPEAARPNLQPLVARFERNGESPRSADQEADSSQQASQGAMGKAIGTVSSTSDLLDQARTMAAWLRDQENGYLPSVRLVRSVRWDTLHEVPPADAQFRTRLVPPRPELRQQMKRLVLQKHWHELLERVEGAFMEGVNHLWFDLQYFQHVALDHAGAPYHAWRELLRADFALFLERLPGIERLAFNDGTAFADDTTLEWIARHAVVRDLEAGEMVAPLPVSADSDDGASGDWPEIEAQARDLAASQGLEAAFAWLEALPGLRTERQRYLQRFVMARLADHAGRTDAALPLLTELDAATQTVPLVRWEPALAFEVKHQLIKALKAMSNRKDADRPTLGRRIDQLQGELTVLDPARTLAL
;
A
#
# COMPACT_ATOMS: atom_id res chain seq x y z
N MET A 1 -4.52 38.12 -6.75
CA MET A 1 -4.77 37.58 -8.10
C MET A 1 -6.26 37.34 -8.30
N LEU A 2 -6.93 36.59 -7.42
CA LEU A 2 -8.39 36.55 -7.26
C LEU A 2 -9.09 37.92 -7.41
N THR A 3 -8.60 38.96 -6.75
CA THR A 3 -9.19 40.32 -6.78
C THR A 3 -9.19 40.95 -8.18
N HIS A 4 -8.19 40.62 -9.03
CA HIS A 4 -8.14 41.09 -10.41
C HIS A 4 -9.06 40.26 -11.33
N PHE A 5 -9.13 38.96 -11.07
CA PHE A 5 -10.01 38.01 -11.75
C PHE A 5 -11.50 38.29 -11.47
N VAL A 6 -11.87 38.45 -10.19
CA VAL A 6 -13.20 38.83 -9.71
C VAL A 6 -13.61 40.19 -10.26
N LYS A 7 -12.71 41.18 -10.28
CA LYS A 7 -12.97 42.50 -10.86
C LYS A 7 -13.22 42.45 -12.38
N ASN A 8 -12.57 41.54 -13.09
CA ASN A 8 -12.77 41.33 -14.53
C ASN A 8 -14.07 40.55 -14.84
N LEU A 9 -14.49 39.62 -13.98
CA LEU A 9 -15.67 38.77 -14.20
C LEU A 9 -16.98 39.40 -13.70
N LEU A 10 -16.96 40.04 -12.54
CA LEU A 10 -18.14 40.49 -11.79
C LEU A 10 -18.30 42.02 -11.75
N GLY A 11 -17.36 42.78 -12.32
CA GLY A 11 -17.32 44.24 -12.24
C GLY A 11 -16.84 44.75 -10.88
N THR A 12 -16.70 46.08 -10.75
CA THR A 12 -16.21 46.72 -9.52
C THR A 12 -17.24 46.64 -8.40
N ASN A 13 -17.25 45.55 -7.63
CA ASN A 13 -18.03 45.45 -6.40
C ASN A 13 -17.14 45.82 -5.19
N PRO A 14 -17.60 46.71 -4.28
CA PRO A 14 -16.89 46.99 -3.04
C PRO A 14 -17.20 45.88 -2.02
N ALA A 15 -16.14 45.23 -1.53
CA ALA A 15 -16.14 44.07 -0.62
C ALA A 15 -16.88 42.82 -1.15
N PRO A 16 -16.26 41.63 -1.07
CA PRO A 16 -16.96 40.40 -1.45
C PRO A 16 -18.14 40.20 -0.52
N SER A 17 -19.32 40.03 -1.10
CA SER A 17 -20.56 39.67 -0.39
C SER A 17 -21.43 38.86 -1.33
N LEU A 18 -22.19 37.91 -0.78
CA LEU A 18 -23.13 37.14 -1.58
C LEU A 18 -24.28 38.07 -2.05
N PRO A 19 -24.80 37.90 -3.29
CA PRO A 19 -25.94 38.67 -3.76
C PRO A 19 -27.15 38.51 -2.81
N PRO A 20 -27.88 39.59 -2.48
CA PRO A 20 -28.94 39.56 -1.47
C PRO A 20 -30.04 38.51 -1.77
N ALA A 21 -30.43 38.34 -3.03
CA ALA A 21 -31.40 37.32 -3.44
C ALA A 21 -30.94 35.86 -3.18
N ARG A 22 -29.62 35.63 -3.11
CA ARG A 22 -29.03 34.32 -2.78
C ARG A 22 -28.77 34.17 -1.28
N ALA A 23 -28.51 35.27 -0.57
CA ALA A 23 -28.42 35.26 0.90
C ALA A 23 -29.74 34.81 1.55
N ASP A 24 -30.88 35.16 0.92
CA ASP A 24 -32.21 34.73 1.37
C ASP A 24 -32.43 33.21 1.27
N VAL A 25 -31.78 32.53 0.31
CA VAL A 25 -31.86 31.05 0.14
C VAL A 25 -31.32 30.32 1.37
N TRP A 26 -30.26 30.85 1.97
CA TRP A 26 -29.58 30.25 3.13
C TRP A 26 -30.08 30.81 4.47
N SER A 27 -31.02 31.76 4.46
CA SER A 27 -31.51 32.45 5.65
C SER A 27 -31.95 31.49 6.77
N SER A 28 -32.67 30.41 6.42
CA SER A 28 -33.14 29.38 7.36
C SER A 28 -32.02 28.54 7.96
N TRP A 29 -30.91 28.35 7.24
CA TRP A 29 -29.72 27.62 7.70
C TRP A 29 -28.84 28.47 8.62
N LEU A 30 -28.90 29.78 8.43
CA LEU A 30 -28.06 30.75 9.13
C LEU A 30 -28.69 31.30 10.42
N VAL A 31 -29.90 30.87 10.79
CA VAL A 31 -30.52 31.25 12.07
C VAL A 31 -29.60 30.78 13.22
N PRO A 32 -29.16 31.67 14.13
CA PRO A 32 -28.34 31.28 15.28
C PRO A 32 -29.04 30.22 16.14
N CYS A 33 -28.28 29.26 16.65
CA CYS A 33 -28.84 28.24 17.53
C CYS A 33 -29.27 28.86 18.88
N PRO A 34 -30.37 28.38 19.48
CA PRO A 34 -30.83 28.87 20.78
C PRO A 34 -29.83 28.50 21.89
N GLY A 35 -29.48 29.45 22.76
CA GLY A 35 -28.56 29.25 23.88
C GLY A 35 -27.46 30.32 23.98
N GLU A 36 -26.45 30.08 24.80
CA GLU A 36 -25.32 31.00 25.02
C GLU A 36 -24.34 31.07 23.84
N HIS A 37 -24.33 30.05 22.97
CA HIS A 37 -23.43 29.96 21.82
C HIS A 37 -24.22 30.03 20.50
N PRO A 38 -24.09 31.11 19.70
CA PRO A 38 -24.87 31.29 18.48
C PRO A 38 -24.57 30.25 17.40
N CYS A 39 -23.41 29.56 17.50
CA CYS A 39 -23.02 28.45 16.62
C CYS A 39 -23.54 27.09 17.09
N GLY A 40 -24.24 27.00 18.23
CA GLY A 40 -24.76 25.74 18.77
C GLY A 40 -23.69 24.84 19.38
N ARG A 41 -23.99 23.54 19.48
CA ARG A 41 -23.11 22.50 20.05
C ARG A 41 -22.43 21.69 18.94
N ASP A 42 -21.30 21.06 19.25
CA ASP A 42 -20.52 20.26 18.29
C ASP A 42 -21.34 19.06 17.77
N PRO A 43 -21.65 19.00 16.46
CA PRO A 43 -22.38 17.88 15.86
C PRO A 43 -21.68 16.53 15.99
N GLY A 44 -20.37 16.49 16.27
CA GLY A 44 -19.59 15.27 16.43
C GLY A 44 -20.04 14.37 17.60
N TYR A 45 -20.98 14.83 18.43
CA TYR A 45 -21.60 14.03 19.48
C TYR A 45 -23.01 13.52 19.13
N GLU A 46 -23.55 13.88 17.95
CA GLU A 46 -24.87 13.42 17.50
C GLU A 46 -24.76 12.14 16.67
N ASP A 47 -25.70 11.21 16.88
CA ASP A 47 -25.80 9.98 16.08
C ASP A 47 -25.95 10.29 14.58
N ALA A 48 -26.73 11.33 14.25
CA ALA A 48 -26.90 11.79 12.87
C ALA A 48 -25.59 12.24 12.20
N PHE A 49 -24.59 12.69 12.96
CA PHE A 49 -23.26 13.03 12.41
C PHE A 49 -22.42 11.79 12.14
N PHE A 50 -22.54 10.75 12.98
CA PHE A 50 -21.89 9.46 12.73
C PHE A 50 -22.48 8.76 11.51
N GLU A 51 -23.82 8.72 11.40
CA GLU A 51 -24.51 8.17 10.23
C GLU A 51 -24.13 8.92 8.95
N LEU A 52 -24.12 10.26 8.99
CA LEU A 52 -23.64 11.11 7.91
C LEU A 52 -22.22 10.75 7.47
N LYS A 53 -21.29 10.62 8.44
CA LYS A 53 -19.89 10.34 8.18
C LYS A 53 -19.71 8.94 7.56
N ASP A 54 -20.41 7.95 8.09
CA ASP A 54 -20.33 6.57 7.62
C ASP A 54 -20.92 6.44 6.20
N GLU A 55 -22.03 7.13 5.92
CA GLU A 55 -22.62 7.20 4.58
C GLU A 55 -21.66 7.85 3.58
N ALA A 56 -21.07 9.00 3.93
CA ALA A 56 -20.13 9.72 3.08
C ALA A 56 -18.78 8.99 2.87
N ALA A 57 -18.47 8.01 3.73
CA ALA A 57 -17.27 7.19 3.65
C ALA A 57 -17.42 5.97 2.72
N LYS A 58 -18.64 5.61 2.30
CA LYS A 58 -18.86 4.48 1.38
C LYS A 58 -18.20 4.75 0.02
N LEU A 59 -17.75 3.67 -0.62
CA LEU A 59 -17.13 3.71 -1.96
C LEU A 59 -18.16 3.57 -3.09
N THR A 60 -19.26 2.85 -2.84
CA THR A 60 -20.36 2.64 -3.79
C THR A 60 -21.70 2.66 -3.05
N GLY A 61 -22.79 2.94 -3.77
CA GLY A 61 -24.12 2.97 -3.16
C GLY A 61 -24.32 4.06 -2.11
N ILE A 62 -23.63 5.19 -2.26
CA ILE A 62 -23.77 6.35 -1.37
C ILE A 62 -25.17 6.94 -1.51
N ASP A 63 -25.92 7.04 -0.42
CA ASP A 63 -27.19 7.75 -0.35
C ASP A 63 -26.92 9.26 -0.16
N ASP A 64 -26.69 9.93 -1.29
CA ASP A 64 -26.45 11.38 -1.30
C ASP A 64 -27.66 12.19 -0.78
N ALA A 65 -28.88 11.67 -0.90
CA ALA A 65 -30.08 12.33 -0.40
C ALA A 65 -30.19 12.25 1.13
N LEU A 66 -29.77 11.13 1.74
CA LEU A 66 -29.62 11.01 3.19
C LEU A 66 -28.59 12.02 3.70
N ILE A 67 -27.42 12.09 3.07
CA ILE A 67 -26.34 13.04 3.45
C ILE A 67 -26.87 14.48 3.46
N VAL A 68 -27.58 14.89 2.40
CA VAL A 68 -28.15 16.25 2.30
C VAL A 68 -29.13 16.53 3.44
N ARG A 69 -30.06 15.60 3.73
CA ARG A 69 -31.05 15.76 4.82
C ARG A 69 -30.38 15.82 6.19
N SER A 70 -29.40 14.95 6.46
CA SER A 70 -28.67 14.93 7.74
C SER A 70 -27.86 16.21 7.92
N CYS A 71 -27.23 16.73 6.86
CA CYS A 71 -26.55 18.02 6.91
C CYS A 71 -27.50 19.19 7.20
N GLU A 72 -28.70 19.20 6.59
CA GLU A 72 -29.73 20.21 6.85
C GLU A 72 -30.19 20.21 8.31
N GLN A 73 -30.50 19.02 8.83
CA GLN A 73 -30.91 18.84 10.21
C GLN A 73 -29.81 19.32 11.17
N LEU A 74 -28.58 18.84 11.00
CA LEU A 74 -27.46 19.16 11.90
C LEU A 74 -27.12 20.65 11.88
N ILE A 75 -27.07 21.31 10.71
CA ILE A 75 -26.77 22.75 10.64
C ILE A 75 -27.89 23.59 11.26
N ARG A 76 -29.16 23.22 11.08
CA ARG A 76 -30.29 24.00 11.60
C ARG A 76 -30.50 23.80 13.09
N GLU A 77 -30.42 22.56 13.57
CA GLU A 77 -30.89 22.18 14.90
C GLU A 77 -29.75 21.99 15.91
N THR A 78 -28.55 21.60 15.46
CA THR A 78 -27.45 21.21 16.37
C THR A 78 -26.36 22.28 16.45
N GLY A 79 -25.72 22.58 15.32
CA GLY A 79 -24.57 23.48 15.31
C GLY A 79 -24.06 23.87 13.93
N LYS A 80 -23.51 25.07 13.85
CA LYS A 80 -22.93 25.68 12.64
C LYS A 80 -21.51 25.14 12.45
N ASP A 81 -21.42 23.96 11.82
CA ASP A 81 -20.17 23.21 11.66
C ASP A 81 -19.71 23.12 10.21
N LEU A 82 -18.44 23.44 9.99
CA LEU A 82 -17.81 23.47 8.67
C LEU A 82 -17.58 22.08 8.08
N ARG A 83 -17.43 21.03 8.90
CA ARG A 83 -17.34 19.65 8.40
C ARG A 83 -18.67 19.24 7.77
N VAL A 84 -19.78 19.59 8.42
CA VAL A 84 -21.13 19.34 7.92
C VAL A 84 -21.36 20.10 6.61
N ALA A 85 -20.92 21.36 6.51
CA ALA A 85 -20.96 22.13 5.27
C ALA A 85 -20.11 21.49 4.15
N GLY A 86 -18.96 20.90 4.48
CA GLY A 86 -18.14 20.11 3.57
C GLY A 86 -18.86 18.86 3.02
N TYR A 87 -19.50 18.08 3.90
CA TYR A 87 -20.30 16.91 3.49
C TYR A 87 -21.52 17.30 2.64
N TYR A 88 -22.19 18.40 2.98
CA TYR A 88 -23.28 18.96 2.18
C TYR A 88 -22.80 19.29 0.76
N THR A 89 -21.66 19.99 0.65
CA THR A 89 -21.08 20.37 -0.65
C THR A 89 -20.72 19.13 -1.48
N PHE A 90 -20.17 18.10 -0.85
CA PHE A 90 -19.85 16.84 -1.51
C PHE A 90 -21.10 16.15 -2.09
N ALA A 91 -22.15 15.97 -1.29
CA ALA A 91 -23.36 15.32 -1.75
C ALA A 91 -24.11 16.12 -2.83
N ARG A 92 -24.17 17.46 -2.69
CA ARG A 92 -24.77 18.34 -3.71
C ARG A 92 -24.01 18.28 -5.03
N LEU A 93 -22.68 18.23 -5.00
CA LEU A 93 -21.89 18.02 -6.21
C LEU A 93 -22.19 16.66 -6.87
N ARG A 94 -22.42 15.61 -6.07
CA ARG A 94 -22.76 14.28 -6.61
C ARG A 94 -24.16 14.20 -7.21
N LEU A 95 -25.13 14.90 -6.62
CA LEU A 95 -26.53 14.92 -7.08
C LEU A 95 -26.73 15.87 -8.25
N ASP A 96 -26.30 17.12 -8.09
CA ASP A 96 -26.67 18.23 -8.98
C ASP A 96 -25.50 18.74 -9.83
N GLY A 97 -24.30 18.17 -9.68
CA GLY A 97 -23.12 18.57 -10.44
C GLY A 97 -22.58 19.96 -10.04
N PRO A 98 -22.00 20.72 -10.99
CA PRO A 98 -21.42 22.05 -10.72
C PRO A 98 -22.39 23.06 -10.05
N PRO A 99 -23.70 23.14 -10.40
CA PRO A 99 -24.66 23.95 -9.66
C PRO A 99 -24.78 23.58 -8.17
N GLY A 100 -24.77 22.29 -7.85
CA GLY A 100 -24.80 21.81 -6.46
C GLY A 100 -23.54 22.15 -5.68
N PHE A 101 -22.39 22.12 -6.34
CA PHE A 101 -21.13 22.59 -5.74
C PHE A 101 -21.17 24.10 -5.46
N ALA A 102 -21.72 24.90 -6.38
CA ALA A 102 -21.92 26.33 -6.15
C ALA A 102 -22.83 26.58 -4.94
N ASP A 103 -23.91 25.82 -4.78
CA ASP A 103 -24.77 25.90 -3.59
C ASP A 103 -24.01 25.57 -2.30
N GLY A 104 -23.18 24.54 -2.29
CA GLY A 104 -22.37 24.17 -1.12
C GLY A 104 -21.32 25.23 -0.74
N LEU A 105 -20.66 25.82 -1.75
CA LEU A 105 -19.73 26.94 -1.53
C LEU A 105 -20.45 28.17 -0.98
N GLU A 106 -21.63 28.51 -1.52
CA GLU A 106 -22.43 29.64 -1.01
C GLU A 106 -22.84 29.43 0.44
N LEU A 107 -23.32 28.24 0.81
CA LEU A 107 -23.68 27.93 2.20
C LEU A 107 -22.47 28.10 3.11
N THR A 108 -21.32 27.56 2.72
CA THR A 108 -20.08 27.66 3.52
C THR A 108 -19.63 29.12 3.64
N ALA A 109 -19.66 29.87 2.56
CA ALA A 109 -19.31 31.29 2.54
C ALA A 109 -20.25 32.11 3.44
N ALA A 110 -21.55 31.84 3.40
CA ALA A 110 -22.54 32.52 4.24
C ALA A 110 -22.38 32.18 5.72
N LEU A 111 -22.02 30.93 6.07
CA LEU A 111 -21.68 30.53 7.44
C LEU A 111 -20.45 31.30 7.93
N VAL A 112 -19.38 31.32 7.13
CA VAL A 112 -18.12 32.00 7.46
C VAL A 112 -18.32 33.50 7.61
N ASP A 113 -19.09 34.13 6.73
CA ASP A 113 -19.39 35.56 6.79
C ASP A 113 -20.19 35.94 8.03
N ARG A 114 -21.19 35.13 8.41
CA ARG A 114 -22.08 35.44 9.54
C ARG A 114 -21.50 35.10 10.90
N PHE A 115 -20.82 33.97 11.04
CA PHE A 115 -20.37 33.43 12.33
C PHE A 115 -18.85 33.50 12.52
N GLY A 116 -18.08 33.77 11.47
CA GLY A 116 -16.64 33.97 11.53
C GLY A 116 -15.91 32.82 12.22
N ILE A 117 -14.90 33.18 13.03
CA ILE A 117 -14.05 32.20 13.72
C ILE A 117 -14.81 31.39 14.80
N ALA A 118 -16.02 31.81 15.21
CA ALA A 118 -16.81 31.11 16.22
C ALA A 118 -17.45 29.81 15.71
N LEU A 119 -17.41 29.56 14.39
CA LEU A 119 -17.88 28.33 13.78
C LEU A 119 -17.20 27.09 14.35
N LEU A 120 -17.92 25.97 14.28
CA LEU A 120 -17.43 24.66 14.65
C LEU A 120 -16.70 24.01 13.45
N PRO A 121 -15.68 23.17 13.67
CA PRO A 121 -15.10 22.78 14.96
C PRO A 121 -14.35 23.92 15.66
N ALA A 122 -14.32 23.91 17.00
CA ALA A 122 -13.69 25.00 17.77
C ALA A 122 -12.17 25.09 17.54
N ARG A 123 -11.47 23.95 17.41
CA ARG A 123 -10.01 23.88 17.25
C ARG A 123 -9.57 24.42 15.89
N ALA A 124 -8.56 25.30 15.89
CA ALA A 124 -8.05 25.97 14.70
C ALA A 124 -7.65 25.00 13.57
N GLU A 125 -6.83 24.00 13.87
CA GLU A 125 -6.36 23.02 12.86
C GLU A 125 -7.50 22.17 12.28
N THR A 126 -8.47 21.78 13.10
CA THR A 126 -9.64 21.00 12.65
C THR A 126 -10.59 21.86 11.82
N LYS A 127 -10.74 23.14 12.18
CA LYS A 127 -11.49 24.14 11.41
C LYS A 127 -10.87 24.39 10.04
N LYS A 128 -9.53 24.54 10.00
CA LYS A 128 -8.75 24.61 8.77
C LYS A 128 -9.01 23.40 7.88
N GLY A 129 -8.84 22.19 8.42
CA GLY A 129 -9.08 20.94 7.69
C GLY A 129 -10.52 20.81 7.16
N ALA A 130 -11.52 21.29 7.91
CA ALA A 130 -12.91 21.27 7.50
C ALA A 130 -13.19 22.13 6.26
N LEU A 131 -12.52 23.28 6.12
CA LEU A 131 -12.62 24.12 4.93
C LEU A 131 -11.77 23.57 3.77
N GLU A 132 -10.61 22.98 4.06
CA GLU A 132 -9.74 22.37 3.04
C GLU A 132 -10.37 21.17 2.34
N ILE A 133 -11.36 20.50 2.96
CA ILE A 133 -12.17 19.45 2.29
C ILE A 133 -12.73 19.93 0.95
N LEU A 134 -13.14 21.19 0.86
CA LEU A 134 -13.68 21.80 -0.37
C LEU A 134 -12.65 21.84 -1.51
N ALA A 135 -11.36 21.91 -1.17
CA ALA A 135 -10.25 22.02 -2.11
C ALA A 135 -9.40 20.73 -2.20
N THR A 136 -9.89 19.61 -1.63
CA THR A 136 -9.21 18.32 -1.76
C THR A 136 -9.24 17.83 -3.21
N THR A 137 -8.24 17.04 -3.59
CA THR A 137 -8.16 16.38 -4.90
C THR A 137 -9.44 15.60 -5.21
N ARG A 138 -9.99 14.86 -4.23
CA ARG A 138 -11.27 14.14 -4.38
C ARG A 138 -12.42 15.07 -4.80
N MET A 139 -12.52 16.27 -4.21
CA MET A 139 -13.58 17.23 -4.53
C MET A 139 -13.35 17.86 -5.90
N VAL A 140 -12.10 18.23 -6.21
CA VAL A 140 -11.72 18.85 -7.49
C VAL A 140 -11.92 17.86 -8.66
N ASP A 141 -11.46 16.62 -8.51
CA ASP A 141 -11.60 15.57 -9.53
C ASP A 141 -13.08 15.22 -9.75
N LEU A 142 -13.86 15.13 -8.68
CA LEU A 142 -15.30 14.91 -8.79
C LEU A 142 -15.96 16.07 -9.54
N LEU A 143 -15.58 17.31 -9.24
CA LEU A 143 -16.09 18.49 -9.93
C LEU A 143 -15.70 18.48 -11.42
N GLU A 144 -14.51 18.01 -11.77
CA GLU A 144 -14.08 17.81 -13.16
C GLU A 144 -14.89 16.75 -13.89
N SER A 145 -15.17 15.62 -13.22
CA SER A 145 -15.94 14.52 -13.82
C SER A 145 -17.41 14.86 -14.10
N ARG A 146 -17.95 15.90 -13.44
CA ARG A 146 -19.36 16.31 -13.53
C ARG A 146 -19.62 17.39 -14.58
N GLY A 147 -18.60 17.84 -15.31
CA GLY A 147 -18.71 18.79 -16.42
C GLY A 147 -18.44 20.25 -16.03
N ASP A 148 -18.62 21.14 -17.00
CA ASP A 148 -18.34 22.57 -16.84
C ASP A 148 -19.51 23.33 -16.20
N PHE A 149 -19.19 24.44 -15.54
CA PHE A 149 -20.19 25.34 -14.98
C PHE A 149 -20.91 26.12 -16.08
N ALA A 150 -22.22 26.30 -15.92
CA ALA A 150 -22.90 27.37 -16.62
C ALA A 150 -22.35 28.74 -16.14
N PRO A 151 -22.31 29.79 -16.99
CA PRO A 151 -21.73 31.08 -16.63
C PRO A 151 -22.30 31.69 -15.35
N ALA A 152 -23.60 31.52 -15.09
CA ALA A 152 -24.26 31.99 -13.88
C ALA A 152 -23.76 31.25 -12.63
N ASP A 153 -23.64 29.92 -12.70
CA ASP A 153 -23.17 29.08 -11.59
C ASP A 153 -21.67 29.26 -11.32
N LEU A 154 -20.88 29.49 -12.37
CA LEU A 154 -19.46 29.84 -12.24
C LEU A 154 -19.30 31.17 -11.50
N GLY A 155 -20.05 32.20 -11.88
CA GLY A 155 -20.03 33.49 -11.21
C GLY A 155 -20.41 33.39 -9.73
N ARG A 156 -21.40 32.56 -9.40
CA ARG A 156 -21.82 32.26 -8.03
C ARG A 156 -20.71 31.58 -7.23
N ALA A 157 -20.11 30.52 -7.78
CA ALA A 157 -19.02 29.78 -7.13
C ALA A 157 -17.78 30.65 -6.90
N ILE A 158 -17.42 31.50 -7.86
CA ILE A 158 -16.30 32.45 -7.74
C ILE A 158 -16.59 33.49 -6.65
N THR A 159 -17.79 34.05 -6.61
CA THR A 159 -18.18 35.04 -5.59
C THR A 159 -18.12 34.43 -4.18
N ALA A 160 -18.63 33.21 -4.03
CA ALA A 160 -18.57 32.48 -2.76
C ALA A 160 -17.12 32.16 -2.34
N LEU A 161 -16.29 31.73 -3.30
CA LEU A 161 -14.88 31.44 -3.03
C LEU A 161 -14.08 32.69 -2.66
N ASP A 162 -14.31 33.81 -3.34
CA ASP A 162 -13.64 35.09 -3.04
C ASP A 162 -14.01 35.59 -1.64
N LEU A 163 -15.28 35.44 -1.24
CA LEU A 163 -15.74 35.73 0.12
C LEU A 163 -15.05 34.82 1.15
N LEU A 164 -14.97 33.51 0.89
CA LEU A 164 -14.28 32.56 1.77
C LEU A 164 -12.80 32.90 1.95
N VAL A 165 -12.08 33.14 0.85
CA VAL A 165 -10.65 33.48 0.88
C VAL A 165 -10.43 34.79 1.64
N THR A 166 -11.27 35.79 1.40
CA THR A 166 -11.17 37.09 2.07
C THR A 166 -11.42 36.98 3.58
N ARG A 167 -12.53 36.36 3.99
CA ARG A 167 -12.90 36.24 5.41
C ARG A 167 -11.96 35.34 6.19
N THR A 168 -11.53 34.24 5.60
CA THR A 168 -10.59 33.32 6.27
C THR A 168 -9.17 33.88 6.30
N GLY A 169 -8.80 34.80 5.40
CA GLY A 169 -7.54 35.54 5.45
C GLY A 169 -7.37 36.37 6.73
N GLU A 170 -8.48 36.81 7.34
CA GLU A 170 -8.50 37.56 8.61
C GLU A 170 -8.33 36.65 9.84
N TRP A 171 -8.44 35.31 9.68
CA TRP A 171 -8.36 34.37 10.80
C TRP A 171 -6.90 34.16 11.27
N PRO A 172 -6.68 33.60 12.47
CA PRO A 172 -5.35 33.19 12.91
C PRO A 172 -4.73 32.16 11.95
N GLU A 173 -3.41 32.18 11.78
CA GLU A 173 -2.68 31.33 10.81
C GLU A 173 -3.04 29.84 10.89
N ALA A 174 -3.16 29.30 12.10
CA ALA A 174 -3.55 27.91 12.37
C ALA A 174 -4.97 27.54 11.86
N ALA A 175 -5.83 28.53 11.62
CA ALA A 175 -7.19 28.33 11.12
C ALA A 175 -7.34 28.71 9.63
N ARG A 176 -6.29 29.22 8.97
CA ARG A 176 -6.34 29.65 7.56
C ARG A 176 -6.28 28.44 6.62
N PRO A 177 -7.31 28.18 5.80
CA PRO A 177 -7.32 27.07 4.85
C PRO A 177 -6.52 27.39 3.59
N ASN A 178 -5.95 26.35 2.97
CA ASN A 178 -5.42 26.45 1.62
C ASN A 178 -6.53 26.16 0.58
N LEU A 179 -7.18 27.23 0.08
CA LEU A 179 -8.18 27.14 -0.98
C LEU A 179 -7.61 27.41 -2.39
N GLN A 180 -6.28 27.53 -2.52
CA GLN A 180 -5.60 27.83 -3.78
C GLN A 180 -5.93 26.85 -4.93
N PRO A 181 -6.14 25.54 -4.69
CA PRO A 181 -6.54 24.61 -5.77
C PRO A 181 -7.85 25.00 -6.46
N LEU A 182 -8.86 25.47 -5.70
CA LEU A 182 -10.12 25.95 -6.26
C LEU A 182 -9.96 27.28 -6.99
N VAL A 183 -9.09 28.16 -6.49
CA VAL A 183 -8.77 29.44 -7.11
C VAL A 183 -8.15 29.23 -8.49
N ALA A 184 -7.09 28.43 -8.56
CA ALA A 184 -6.40 28.12 -9.81
C ALA A 184 -7.35 27.46 -10.83
N ARG A 185 -8.26 26.61 -10.37
CA ARG A 185 -9.31 26.01 -11.22
C ARG A 185 -10.23 27.06 -11.84
N PHE A 186 -10.79 27.95 -11.03
CA PHE A 186 -11.73 28.94 -11.55
C PHE A 186 -11.04 29.98 -12.43
N GLU A 187 -9.78 30.35 -12.14
CA GLU A 187 -8.98 31.22 -13.00
C GLU A 187 -8.80 30.62 -14.41
N ARG A 188 -8.45 29.32 -14.50
CA ARG A 188 -8.32 28.61 -15.78
C ARG A 188 -9.61 28.57 -16.61
N ASN A 189 -10.79 28.60 -15.98
CA ASN A 189 -12.08 28.59 -16.66
C ASN A 189 -12.57 29.99 -17.07
N GLY A 190 -12.07 31.06 -16.44
CA GLY A 190 -12.45 32.44 -16.77
C GLY A 190 -11.55 33.12 -17.82
N GLU A 191 -10.46 32.47 -18.25
CA GLU A 191 -9.56 32.95 -19.30
C GLU A 191 -9.99 32.57 -20.74
N SER A 192 -11.11 31.84 -20.91
CA SER A 192 -11.76 31.74 -22.23
C SER A 192 -12.22 33.14 -22.66
N PRO A 193 -11.68 33.70 -23.76
CA PRO A 193 -11.86 35.10 -24.06
C PRO A 193 -13.32 35.37 -24.42
N ARG A 194 -13.91 36.32 -23.67
CA ARG A 194 -14.97 37.20 -24.14
C ARG A 194 -14.51 37.89 -25.44
N SER A 195 -14.70 37.22 -26.55
CA SER A 195 -14.61 37.76 -27.91
C SER A 195 -15.69 37.08 -28.75
N ALA A 196 -16.95 37.28 -28.37
CA ALA A 196 -18.10 36.89 -29.16
C ALA A 196 -19.04 38.09 -29.27
N ASP A 197 -18.53 39.15 -29.89
CA ASP A 197 -19.31 40.10 -30.66
C ASP A 197 -18.50 40.39 -31.92
N GLN A 198 -19.14 40.23 -33.09
CA GLN A 198 -18.61 40.31 -34.46
C GLN A 198 -17.84 39.04 -34.90
N GLU A 199 -18.25 38.25 -35.89
CA GLU A 199 -19.12 38.46 -37.04
C GLU A 199 -19.74 37.10 -37.41
N ALA A 200 -20.99 37.16 -37.86
CA ALA A 200 -21.62 36.11 -38.63
C ALA A 200 -20.89 35.99 -39.98
N ASP A 201 -20.52 34.77 -40.39
CA ASP A 201 -21.14 34.12 -41.55
C ASP A 201 -20.53 32.73 -41.80
N SER A 202 -21.33 31.86 -42.42
CA SER A 202 -20.99 30.64 -43.13
C SER A 202 -20.66 29.36 -42.33
N SER A 203 -21.72 28.57 -42.22
CA SER A 203 -21.77 27.11 -42.25
C SER A 203 -20.69 26.42 -43.10
N GLN A 204 -20.02 25.40 -42.54
CA GLN A 204 -19.80 24.12 -43.24
C GLN A 204 -19.39 22.98 -42.30
N GLN A 205 -19.67 21.78 -42.79
CA GLN A 205 -19.79 20.50 -42.11
C GLN A 205 -18.52 19.94 -41.47
N ALA A 206 -18.78 19.07 -40.49
CA ALA A 206 -17.94 18.02 -39.95
C ALA A 206 -16.79 17.52 -40.86
N SER A 207 -15.57 17.57 -40.34
CA SER A 207 -14.76 16.37 -40.08
C SER A 207 -13.45 16.73 -39.36
N GLN A 208 -13.18 15.97 -38.30
CA GLN A 208 -11.87 15.67 -37.72
C GLN A 208 -11.03 16.82 -37.15
N GLY A 209 -10.80 16.73 -35.83
CA GLY A 209 -9.74 17.42 -35.13
C GLY A 209 -9.83 17.11 -33.66
N ALA A 210 -9.35 15.92 -33.26
CA ALA A 210 -8.98 15.67 -31.88
C ALA A 210 -7.93 16.71 -31.48
N MET A 211 -8.35 17.79 -30.83
CA MET A 211 -7.42 18.75 -30.22
C MET A 211 -7.01 18.16 -28.88
N GLY A 212 -5.87 17.47 -28.92
CA GLY A 212 -5.17 17.00 -27.73
C GLY A 212 -5.02 18.13 -26.72
N LYS A 213 -5.38 17.81 -25.47
CA LYS A 213 -4.98 18.55 -24.28
C LYS A 213 -3.48 18.83 -24.45
N ALA A 214 -3.09 20.10 -24.60
CA ALA A 214 -1.68 20.44 -24.72
C ALA A 214 -0.96 19.81 -23.51
N ILE A 215 -0.05 18.88 -23.79
CA ILE A 215 0.82 18.29 -22.78
C ILE A 215 1.66 19.45 -22.27
N GLY A 216 1.29 20.00 -21.12
CA GLY A 216 2.10 21.00 -20.44
C GLY A 216 3.50 20.43 -20.27
N THR A 217 4.51 21.17 -20.71
CA THR A 217 5.90 20.76 -20.52
C THR A 217 6.16 20.57 -19.03
N VAL A 218 6.67 19.40 -18.64
CA VAL A 218 7.05 19.12 -17.25
C VAL A 218 8.06 20.17 -16.79
N SER A 219 7.64 21.02 -15.87
CA SER A 219 8.37 22.22 -15.45
C SER A 219 9.16 22.04 -14.15
N SER A 220 8.81 21.02 -13.36
CA SER A 220 9.45 20.71 -12.08
C SER A 220 9.28 19.23 -11.71
N THR A 221 10.05 18.75 -10.73
CA THR A 221 9.89 17.40 -10.17
C THR A 221 8.52 17.21 -9.50
N SER A 222 7.93 18.25 -8.90
CA SER A 222 6.58 18.17 -8.34
C SER A 222 5.54 17.97 -9.42
N ASP A 223 5.65 18.73 -10.52
CA ASP A 223 4.78 18.62 -11.70
C ASP A 223 4.92 17.22 -12.34
N LEU A 224 6.14 16.70 -12.46
CA LEU A 224 6.39 15.32 -12.90
C LEU A 224 5.66 14.29 -12.02
N LEU A 225 5.76 14.42 -10.70
CA LEU A 225 5.12 13.50 -9.75
C LEU A 225 3.59 13.59 -9.77
N ASP A 226 3.04 14.79 -9.96
CA ASP A 226 1.59 15.00 -10.05
C ASP A 226 1.03 14.44 -11.37
N GLN A 227 1.74 14.62 -12.49
CA GLN A 227 1.39 13.99 -13.76
C GLN A 227 1.52 12.46 -13.67
N ALA A 228 2.60 11.94 -13.07
CA ALA A 228 2.78 10.51 -12.84
C ALA A 228 1.67 9.92 -11.95
N ARG A 229 1.22 10.64 -10.92
CA ARG A 229 0.08 10.24 -10.07
C ARG A 229 -1.21 10.14 -10.87
N THR A 230 -1.46 11.13 -11.74
CA THR A 230 -2.64 11.15 -12.62
C THR A 230 -2.63 9.99 -13.61
N MET A 231 -1.47 9.75 -14.27
CA MET A 231 -1.29 8.63 -15.18
C MET A 231 -1.44 7.28 -14.48
N ALA A 232 -0.86 7.13 -13.28
CA ALA A 232 -0.96 5.92 -12.50
C ALA A 232 -2.39 5.63 -12.05
N ALA A 233 -3.14 6.65 -11.62
CA ALA A 233 -4.56 6.50 -11.29
C ALA A 233 -5.37 6.05 -12.52
N TRP A 234 -5.18 6.73 -13.65
CA TRP A 234 -5.86 6.36 -14.90
C TRP A 234 -5.50 4.93 -15.36
N LEU A 235 -4.22 4.56 -15.28
CA LEU A 235 -3.76 3.21 -15.61
C LEU A 235 -4.43 2.17 -14.72
N ARG A 236 -4.55 2.44 -13.40
CA ARG A 236 -5.16 1.51 -12.45
C ARG A 236 -6.64 1.23 -12.77
N ASP A 237 -7.35 2.23 -13.28
CA ASP A 237 -8.76 2.10 -13.68
C ASP A 237 -8.97 1.28 -14.96
N GLN A 238 -7.90 0.97 -15.70
CA GLN A 238 -7.97 0.12 -16.89
C GLN A 238 -8.02 -1.37 -16.52
N GLU A 239 -8.56 -2.18 -17.42
CA GLU A 239 -8.51 -3.64 -17.29
C GLU A 239 -7.05 -4.13 -17.22
N ASN A 240 -6.71 -4.95 -16.21
CA ASN A 240 -5.34 -5.38 -15.92
C ASN A 240 -4.34 -4.21 -15.71
N GLY A 241 -4.84 -3.06 -15.28
CA GLY A 241 -4.12 -1.80 -15.16
C GLY A 241 -3.18 -1.64 -13.96
N TYR A 242 -3.27 -2.54 -12.98
CA TYR A 242 -2.46 -2.50 -11.76
C TYR A 242 -0.95 -2.51 -12.05
N LEU A 243 -0.46 -3.49 -12.82
CA LEU A 243 0.97 -3.64 -13.07
C LEU A 243 1.59 -2.40 -13.74
N PRO A 244 1.04 -1.86 -14.85
CA PRO A 244 1.61 -0.67 -15.46
C PRO A 244 1.52 0.57 -14.56
N SER A 245 0.47 0.72 -13.76
CA SER A 245 0.33 1.82 -12.78
C SER A 245 1.46 1.81 -11.75
N VAL A 246 1.70 0.65 -11.15
CA VAL A 246 2.69 0.40 -10.10
C VAL A 246 4.13 0.59 -10.60
N ARG A 247 4.43 0.17 -11.83
CA ARG A 247 5.78 0.28 -12.43
C ARG A 247 6.09 1.70 -12.90
N LEU A 248 5.11 2.42 -13.46
CA LEU A 248 5.29 3.83 -13.85
C LEU A 248 5.73 4.68 -12.66
N VAL A 249 5.06 4.51 -11.52
CA VAL A 249 5.36 5.28 -10.31
C VAL A 249 6.74 4.93 -9.76
N ARG A 250 7.13 3.65 -9.79
CA ARG A 250 8.47 3.23 -9.35
C ARG A 250 9.56 3.83 -10.20
N SER A 251 9.46 3.76 -11.52
CA SER A 251 10.50 4.32 -12.39
C SER A 251 10.65 5.83 -12.15
N VAL A 252 9.54 6.56 -12.06
CA VAL A 252 9.57 8.00 -11.78
C VAL A 252 10.21 8.31 -10.42
N ARG A 253 9.95 7.51 -9.38
CA ARG A 253 10.42 7.82 -8.01
C ARG A 253 11.80 7.25 -7.67
N TRP A 254 12.13 6.07 -8.17
CA TRP A 254 13.38 5.39 -7.87
C TRP A 254 14.44 5.68 -8.92
N ASP A 255 14.13 5.65 -10.22
CA ASP A 255 15.15 5.84 -11.26
C ASP A 255 15.65 7.28 -11.37
N THR A 256 14.91 8.23 -10.78
CA THR A 256 15.34 9.64 -10.63
C THR A 256 16.18 9.88 -9.37
N LEU A 257 16.30 8.89 -8.47
CA LEU A 257 17.15 8.96 -7.28
C LEU A 257 18.54 8.42 -7.62
N HIS A 258 19.52 9.28 -7.88
CA HIS A 258 20.85 8.85 -8.33
C HIS A 258 21.86 8.62 -7.21
N GLU A 259 21.59 9.11 -6.01
CA GLU A 259 22.49 9.01 -4.86
C GLU A 259 21.73 8.58 -3.60
N VAL A 260 22.43 7.91 -2.69
CA VAL A 260 21.89 7.58 -1.37
C VAL A 260 21.66 8.87 -0.56
N PRO A 261 20.54 9.01 0.16
CA PRO A 261 20.31 10.19 0.99
C PRO A 261 21.43 10.41 2.00
N PRO A 262 21.92 11.65 2.20
CA PRO A 262 22.95 11.94 3.18
C PRO A 262 22.50 11.52 4.58
N ALA A 263 23.35 10.75 5.26
CA ALA A 263 23.12 10.22 6.60
C ALA A 263 24.22 10.62 7.57
N ASP A 264 23.90 10.65 8.86
CA ASP A 264 24.87 10.86 9.93
C ASP A 264 25.66 9.57 10.26
N ALA A 265 26.53 9.64 11.29
CA ALA A 265 27.33 8.50 11.73
C ALA A 265 26.51 7.34 12.30
N GLN A 266 25.21 7.54 12.57
CA GLN A 266 24.26 6.53 13.03
C GLN A 266 23.31 6.10 11.89
N PHE A 267 23.65 6.39 10.63
CA PHE A 267 22.87 6.09 9.43
C PHE A 267 21.49 6.79 9.38
N ARG A 268 21.29 7.88 10.14
CA ARG A 268 20.04 8.64 10.12
C ARG A 268 20.08 9.76 9.11
N THR A 269 19.03 9.87 8.33
CA THR A 269 18.83 10.90 7.32
C THR A 269 18.06 12.09 7.88
N ARG A 270 17.93 13.17 7.11
CA ARG A 270 17.07 14.32 7.46
C ARG A 270 15.60 14.12 7.06
N LEU A 271 15.26 12.95 6.55
CA LEU A 271 13.96 12.65 5.99
C LEU A 271 12.96 12.33 7.11
N VAL A 272 11.73 12.81 6.95
CA VAL A 272 10.65 12.60 7.92
C VAL A 272 10.08 11.17 7.74
N PRO A 273 9.87 10.41 8.81
CA PRO A 273 9.34 9.06 8.74
C PRO A 273 7.87 9.04 8.26
N PRO A 274 7.40 7.87 7.79
CA PRO A 274 5.98 7.64 7.55
C PRO A 274 5.17 7.81 8.85
N ARG A 275 3.97 8.38 8.71
CA ARG A 275 3.06 8.62 9.85
C ARG A 275 2.79 7.32 10.63
N PRO A 276 2.81 7.33 11.97
CA PRO A 276 2.54 6.14 12.78
C PRO A 276 1.21 5.44 12.45
N GLU A 277 0.17 6.23 12.17
CA GLU A 277 -1.16 5.73 11.82
C GLU A 277 -1.14 4.96 10.49
N LEU A 278 -0.34 5.44 9.52
CA LEU A 278 -0.15 4.78 8.23
C LEU A 278 0.55 3.43 8.41
N ARG A 279 1.62 3.39 9.23
CA ARG A 279 2.33 2.15 9.55
C ARG A 279 1.41 1.12 10.22
N GLN A 280 0.62 1.57 11.20
CA GLN A 280 -0.34 0.71 11.88
C GLN A 280 -1.44 0.22 10.94
N GLN A 281 -1.90 1.05 10.00
CA GLN A 281 -2.89 0.67 8.99
C GLN A 281 -2.37 -0.48 8.12
N MET A 282 -1.13 -0.42 7.62
CA MET A 282 -0.56 -1.51 6.81
C MET A 282 -0.51 -2.83 7.58
N LYS A 283 0.01 -2.81 8.81
CA LYS A 283 0.07 -4.00 9.68
C LYS A 283 -1.33 -4.59 9.94
N ARG A 284 -2.33 -3.73 10.15
CA ARG A 284 -3.72 -4.15 10.35
C ARG A 284 -4.30 -4.83 9.11
N LEU A 285 -4.08 -4.27 7.91
CA LEU A 285 -4.58 -4.84 6.66
C LEU A 285 -3.97 -6.22 6.37
N VAL A 286 -2.67 -6.40 6.65
CA VAL A 286 -2.01 -7.72 6.59
C VAL A 286 -2.69 -8.70 7.53
N LEU A 287 -2.88 -8.32 8.80
CA LEU A 287 -3.50 -9.19 9.81
C LEU A 287 -4.95 -9.57 9.48
N GLN A 288 -5.69 -8.64 8.87
CA GLN A 288 -7.07 -8.84 8.40
C GLN A 288 -7.14 -9.57 7.06
N LYS A 289 -6.01 -9.82 6.39
CA LYS A 289 -5.92 -10.46 5.06
C LYS A 289 -6.67 -9.69 3.97
N HIS A 290 -6.74 -8.37 4.08
CA HIS A 290 -7.37 -7.49 3.09
C HIS A 290 -6.37 -7.15 1.97
N TRP A 291 -6.07 -8.12 1.11
CA TRP A 291 -4.95 -8.00 0.15
C TRP A 291 -5.15 -6.89 -0.89
N HIS A 292 -6.32 -6.79 -1.50
CA HIS A 292 -6.58 -5.76 -2.53
C HIS A 292 -6.53 -4.35 -1.96
N GLU A 293 -7.13 -4.13 -0.79
CA GLU A 293 -7.06 -2.85 -0.08
C GLU A 293 -5.62 -2.51 0.32
N LEU A 294 -4.84 -3.51 0.75
CA LEU A 294 -3.42 -3.33 1.06
C LEU A 294 -2.62 -2.89 -0.16
N LEU A 295 -2.87 -3.49 -1.33
CA LEU A 295 -2.22 -3.10 -2.59
C LEU A 295 -2.50 -1.63 -2.93
N GLU A 296 -3.77 -1.23 -2.93
CA GLU A 296 -4.17 0.16 -3.21
C GLU A 296 -3.54 1.15 -2.20
N ARG A 297 -3.53 0.77 -0.91
CA ARG A 297 -3.01 1.62 0.16
C ARG A 297 -1.49 1.76 0.08
N VAL A 298 -0.77 0.70 -0.27
CA VAL A 298 0.68 0.77 -0.49
C VAL A 298 0.99 1.72 -1.63
N GLU A 299 0.27 1.66 -2.75
CA GLU A 299 0.52 2.55 -3.89
C GLU A 299 0.26 4.01 -3.56
N GLY A 300 -0.84 4.30 -2.84
CA GLY A 300 -1.12 5.64 -2.35
C GLY A 300 -0.01 6.14 -1.42
N ALA A 301 0.36 5.33 -0.43
CA ALA A 301 1.42 5.63 0.52
C ALA A 301 2.77 5.89 -0.18
N PHE A 302 3.11 5.09 -1.19
CA PHE A 302 4.36 5.22 -1.95
C PHE A 302 4.45 6.56 -2.69
N MET A 303 3.33 7.16 -3.08
CA MET A 303 3.26 8.48 -3.73
C MET A 303 3.23 9.67 -2.76
N GLU A 304 3.13 9.42 -1.45
CA GLU A 304 3.11 10.46 -0.42
C GLU A 304 4.52 10.83 0.05
N GLY A 305 4.84 12.13 0.02
CA GLY A 305 6.06 12.67 0.63
C GLY A 305 7.32 11.88 0.24
N VAL A 306 8.09 11.45 1.24
CA VAL A 306 9.33 10.68 1.06
C VAL A 306 9.13 9.16 1.23
N ASN A 307 7.89 8.68 1.31
CA ASN A 307 7.57 7.28 1.60
C ASN A 307 8.06 6.27 0.54
N HIS A 308 8.45 6.70 -0.66
CA HIS A 308 9.16 5.83 -1.62
C HIS A 308 10.47 5.22 -1.06
N LEU A 309 11.00 5.75 0.05
CA LEU A 309 12.16 5.23 0.78
C LEU A 309 11.75 4.41 2.02
N TRP A 310 10.45 4.28 2.30
CA TRP A 310 9.95 3.36 3.31
C TRP A 310 9.77 1.99 2.66
N PHE A 311 10.79 1.14 2.78
CA PHE A 311 10.89 -0.13 2.08
C PHE A 311 9.97 -1.21 2.63
N ASP A 312 9.47 -1.08 3.85
CA ASP A 312 8.43 -1.99 4.36
C ASP A 312 7.18 -1.98 3.45
N LEU A 313 6.92 -0.89 2.71
CA LEU A 313 5.86 -0.86 1.69
C LEU A 313 6.05 -1.96 0.63
N GLN A 314 7.29 -2.25 0.25
CA GLN A 314 7.60 -3.28 -0.74
C GLN A 314 7.34 -4.67 -0.17
N TYR A 315 7.69 -4.88 1.10
CA TYR A 315 7.35 -6.10 1.83
C TYR A 315 5.83 -6.30 1.92
N PHE A 316 5.07 -5.28 2.34
CA PHE A 316 3.61 -5.36 2.41
C PHE A 316 2.98 -5.66 1.05
N GLN A 317 3.47 -5.04 -0.01
CA GLN A 317 3.00 -5.30 -1.37
C GLN A 317 3.34 -6.71 -1.84
N HIS A 318 4.54 -7.20 -1.51
CA HIS A 318 4.94 -8.57 -1.81
C HIS A 318 4.00 -9.59 -1.14
N VAL A 319 3.73 -9.43 0.16
CA VAL A 319 2.82 -10.29 0.91
C VAL A 319 1.41 -10.26 0.31
N ALA A 320 0.91 -9.08 -0.05
CA ALA A 320 -0.40 -8.93 -0.66
C ALA A 320 -0.47 -9.57 -2.05
N LEU A 321 0.52 -9.36 -2.91
CA LEU A 321 0.60 -9.99 -4.25
C LEU A 321 0.60 -11.51 -4.14
N ASP A 322 1.29 -12.07 -3.14
CA ASP A 322 1.37 -13.51 -2.92
C ASP A 322 0.00 -14.14 -2.60
N HIS A 323 -0.85 -13.40 -1.90
CA HIS A 323 -2.14 -13.91 -1.41
C HIS A 323 -3.36 -13.41 -2.20
N ALA A 324 -3.21 -12.42 -3.08
CA ALA A 324 -4.31 -11.85 -3.87
C ALA A 324 -4.78 -12.77 -5.02
N GLY A 325 -4.02 -13.81 -5.37
CA GLY A 325 -4.38 -14.78 -6.41
C GLY A 325 -3.97 -14.34 -7.82
N ALA A 326 -4.54 -14.95 -8.86
CA ALA A 326 -4.25 -14.58 -10.25
C ALA A 326 -5.01 -13.30 -10.66
N PRO A 327 -4.39 -12.38 -11.43
CA PRO A 327 -3.02 -12.43 -11.98
C PRO A 327 -1.91 -11.92 -11.04
N TYR A 328 -2.26 -11.35 -9.88
CA TYR A 328 -1.36 -10.65 -8.96
C TYR A 328 -0.14 -11.45 -8.49
N HIS A 329 -0.31 -12.73 -8.15
CA HIS A 329 0.81 -13.57 -7.68
C HIS A 329 1.97 -13.66 -8.67
N ALA A 330 1.68 -13.61 -9.99
CA ALA A 330 2.71 -13.64 -11.03
C ALA A 330 3.54 -12.35 -11.07
N TRP A 331 2.96 -11.23 -10.63
CA TRP A 331 3.62 -9.91 -10.60
C TRP A 331 4.54 -9.74 -9.38
N ARG A 332 4.46 -10.64 -8.41
CA ARG A 332 5.34 -10.68 -7.23
C ARG A 332 6.82 -10.78 -7.62
N GLU A 333 7.15 -11.59 -8.64
CA GLU A 333 8.54 -11.72 -9.11
C GLU A 333 9.05 -10.45 -9.79
N LEU A 334 8.16 -9.71 -10.48
CA LEU A 334 8.52 -8.43 -11.08
C LEU A 334 8.84 -7.37 -10.02
N LEU A 335 8.04 -7.31 -8.94
CA LEU A 335 8.33 -6.43 -7.80
C LEU A 335 9.71 -6.75 -7.18
N ARG A 336 10.00 -8.04 -6.98
CA ARG A 336 11.29 -8.49 -6.45
C ARG A 336 12.46 -8.05 -7.34
N ALA A 337 12.34 -8.27 -8.65
CA ALA A 337 13.36 -7.87 -9.61
C ALA A 337 13.54 -6.35 -9.70
N ASP A 338 12.45 -5.59 -9.80
CA ASP A 338 12.50 -4.12 -9.85
C ASP A 338 13.17 -3.55 -8.57
N PHE A 339 12.87 -4.13 -7.40
CA PHE A 339 13.49 -3.67 -6.15
C PHE A 339 14.95 -4.10 -6.00
N ALA A 340 15.30 -5.31 -6.46
CA ALA A 340 16.68 -5.78 -6.47
C ALA A 340 17.58 -4.85 -7.31
N LEU A 341 17.15 -4.48 -8.52
CA LEU A 341 17.88 -3.57 -9.40
C LEU A 341 18.03 -2.17 -8.80
N PHE A 342 17.02 -1.71 -8.05
CA PHE A 342 17.11 -0.45 -7.31
C PHE A 342 18.20 -0.50 -6.22
N LEU A 343 18.26 -1.59 -5.44
CA LEU A 343 19.25 -1.77 -4.38
C LEU A 343 20.67 -1.94 -4.93
N GLU A 344 20.83 -2.62 -6.07
CA GLU A 344 22.11 -2.75 -6.76
C GLU A 344 22.66 -1.36 -7.17
N ARG A 345 21.78 -0.49 -7.67
CA ARG A 345 22.15 0.86 -8.09
C ARG A 345 22.50 1.80 -6.91
N LEU A 346 21.90 1.56 -5.75
CA LEU A 346 22.07 2.39 -4.54
C LEU A 346 22.45 1.50 -3.33
N PRO A 347 23.68 0.96 -3.30
CA PRO A 347 24.06 -0.03 -2.30
C PRO A 347 24.05 0.56 -0.88
N GLY A 348 23.49 -0.21 0.06
CA GLY A 348 23.44 0.14 1.49
C GLY A 348 22.31 1.09 1.87
N ILE A 349 21.47 1.52 0.92
CA ILE A 349 20.31 2.39 1.18
C ILE A 349 19.30 1.73 2.11
N GLU A 350 19.18 0.40 2.09
CA GLU A 350 18.27 -0.39 2.92
C GLU A 350 18.61 -0.33 4.42
N ARG A 351 19.84 0.07 4.77
CA ARG A 351 20.32 0.19 6.15
C ARG A 351 20.15 1.58 6.73
N LEU A 352 19.65 2.54 5.95
CA LEU A 352 19.43 3.91 6.40
C LEU A 352 18.17 4.02 7.27
N ALA A 353 18.11 5.10 8.03
CA ALA A 353 16.97 5.44 8.87
C ALA A 353 16.46 6.87 8.59
N PHE A 354 15.20 7.11 8.92
CA PHE A 354 14.61 8.44 8.99
C PHE A 354 15.21 9.25 10.16
N ASN A 355 14.85 10.53 10.24
CA ASN A 355 15.39 11.46 11.22
C ASN A 355 15.09 11.10 12.69
N ASP A 356 14.02 10.35 12.94
CA ASP A 356 13.62 9.85 14.26
C ASP A 356 14.28 8.51 14.62
N GLY A 357 15.06 7.92 13.70
CA GLY A 357 15.69 6.61 13.84
C GLY A 357 14.80 5.44 13.38
N THR A 358 13.59 5.67 12.89
CA THR A 358 12.80 4.63 12.22
C THR A 358 13.59 4.15 10.99
N ALA A 359 13.84 2.84 10.87
CA ALA A 359 14.57 2.29 9.74
C ALA A 359 13.77 2.43 8.42
N PHE A 360 14.47 2.49 7.29
CA PHE A 360 13.84 2.40 5.97
C PHE A 360 13.24 1.02 5.73
N ALA A 361 13.94 -0.03 6.19
CA ALA A 361 13.48 -1.41 6.24
C ALA A 361 13.58 -1.94 7.68
N ASP A 362 12.49 -2.47 8.22
CA ASP A 362 12.53 -3.21 9.48
C ASP A 362 13.21 -4.59 9.34
N ASP A 363 13.49 -5.27 10.45
CA ASP A 363 14.24 -6.54 10.44
C ASP A 363 13.56 -7.60 9.55
N THR A 364 12.23 -7.65 9.56
CA THR A 364 11.44 -8.54 8.69
C THR A 364 11.61 -8.18 7.21
N THR A 365 11.61 -6.89 6.90
CA THR A 365 11.82 -6.39 5.54
C THR A 365 13.26 -6.63 5.07
N LEU A 366 14.26 -6.47 5.95
CA LEU A 366 15.66 -6.79 5.64
C LEU A 366 15.87 -8.27 5.36
N GLU A 367 15.25 -9.15 6.14
CA GLU A 367 15.26 -10.59 5.89
C GLU A 367 14.60 -10.91 4.54
N TRP A 368 13.44 -10.30 4.27
CA TRP A 368 12.76 -10.44 2.98
C TRP A 368 13.61 -9.96 1.80
N ILE A 369 14.30 -8.82 1.94
CA ILE A 369 15.23 -8.30 0.93
C ILE A 369 16.32 -9.33 0.63
N ALA A 370 16.99 -9.82 1.68
CA ALA A 370 18.07 -10.80 1.54
C ALA A 370 17.61 -12.10 0.88
N ARG A 371 16.36 -12.52 1.12
CA ARG A 371 15.79 -13.76 0.57
C ARG A 371 15.27 -13.61 -0.86
N HIS A 372 14.76 -12.43 -1.22
CA HIS A 372 13.90 -12.29 -2.41
C HIS A 372 14.24 -11.15 -3.35
N ALA A 373 14.89 -10.08 -2.90
CA ALA A 373 15.15 -8.87 -3.69
C ALA A 373 16.66 -8.64 -3.88
N VAL A 374 17.36 -9.66 -4.40
CA VAL A 374 18.80 -9.64 -4.69
C VAL A 374 19.02 -9.90 -6.18
N VAL A 375 19.83 -9.07 -6.84
CA VAL A 375 20.24 -9.29 -8.23
C VAL A 375 21.24 -10.43 -8.24
N ARG A 376 20.93 -11.47 -8.99
CA ARG A 376 21.82 -12.63 -9.16
C ARG A 376 22.61 -12.41 -10.45
N ASP A 377 23.87 -11.98 -10.33
CA ASP A 377 24.76 -11.95 -11.48
C ASP A 377 25.22 -13.38 -11.80
N LEU A 378 24.56 -13.97 -12.79
CA LEU A 378 24.86 -15.33 -13.27
C LEU A 378 26.16 -15.37 -14.10
N GLU A 379 26.66 -14.22 -14.58
CA GLU A 379 27.86 -14.14 -15.43
C GLU A 379 29.14 -13.79 -14.64
N ALA A 380 29.03 -13.03 -13.54
CA ALA A 380 30.20 -12.67 -12.70
C ALA A 380 30.75 -13.82 -11.85
N GLY A 381 30.13 -15.01 -11.86
CA GLY A 381 30.58 -16.12 -11.03
C GLY A 381 30.48 -15.84 -9.53
N GLU A 382 29.69 -14.84 -9.12
CA GLU A 382 29.24 -14.68 -7.75
C GLU A 382 28.25 -15.80 -7.44
N MET A 383 28.80 -16.99 -7.20
CA MET A 383 28.15 -17.91 -6.29
C MET A 383 27.98 -17.17 -4.97
N VAL A 384 26.71 -16.97 -4.60
CA VAL A 384 26.29 -16.60 -3.25
C VAL A 384 27.27 -17.22 -2.26
N ALA A 385 28.02 -16.39 -1.52
CA ALA A 385 28.48 -16.83 -0.23
C ALA A 385 27.17 -17.10 0.54
N PRO A 386 26.80 -18.36 0.80
CA PRO A 386 25.59 -18.64 1.54
C PRO A 386 25.69 -17.86 2.85
N LEU A 387 24.58 -17.23 3.26
CA LEU A 387 24.46 -16.77 4.64
C LEU A 387 25.03 -17.89 5.52
N PRO A 388 25.94 -17.62 6.48
CA PRO A 388 26.49 -18.66 7.32
C PRO A 388 25.35 -19.19 8.19
N VAL A 389 24.59 -20.15 7.66
CA VAL A 389 23.57 -20.88 8.39
C VAL A 389 24.35 -21.73 9.38
N SER A 390 24.36 -21.30 10.63
CA SER A 390 24.97 -22.09 11.67
C SER A 390 23.97 -23.14 12.12
N ALA A 391 24.44 -24.36 12.34
CA ALA A 391 23.62 -25.36 13.01
C ALA A 391 23.28 -24.95 14.48
N ASP A 392 23.95 -23.91 15.01
CA ASP A 392 23.64 -23.23 16.27
C ASP A 392 22.79 -21.97 16.00
N SER A 393 21.47 -22.14 15.88
CA SER A 393 20.54 -21.06 16.21
C SER A 393 20.17 -21.18 17.70
N ASP A 394 20.21 -20.06 18.43
CA ASP A 394 19.96 -19.97 19.88
C ASP A 394 18.51 -20.31 20.29
N ASP A 395 17.64 -20.62 19.31
CA ASP A 395 16.22 -20.92 19.52
C ASP A 395 16.01 -22.44 19.63
N GLY A 396 16.11 -22.94 20.86
CA GLY A 396 16.27 -24.35 21.24
C GLY A 396 15.10 -25.33 20.95
N ALA A 397 14.45 -25.30 19.79
CA ALA A 397 13.42 -26.29 19.43
C ALA A 397 13.53 -26.88 18.02
N SER A 398 14.10 -26.17 17.05
CA SER A 398 14.36 -26.71 15.71
C SER A 398 15.33 -25.78 15.00
N GLY A 399 16.62 -26.13 14.99
CA GLY A 399 17.59 -25.41 14.19
C GLY A 399 17.15 -25.33 12.73
N ASP A 400 17.77 -24.44 11.95
CA ASP A 400 17.39 -24.04 10.58
C ASP A 400 17.48 -25.17 9.51
N TRP A 401 17.42 -26.44 9.91
CA TRP A 401 17.48 -27.64 9.07
C TRP A 401 16.52 -27.68 7.88
N PRO A 402 15.25 -27.24 7.97
CA PRO A 402 14.39 -27.15 6.80
C PRO A 402 14.92 -26.17 5.75
N GLU A 403 15.53 -25.07 6.18
CA GLU A 403 16.14 -24.07 5.31
C GLU A 403 17.47 -24.56 4.74
N ILE A 404 18.32 -25.19 5.57
CA ILE A 404 19.55 -25.86 5.15
C ILE A 404 19.24 -26.92 4.07
N GLU A 405 18.18 -27.71 4.26
CA GLU A 405 17.77 -28.70 3.28
C GLU A 405 17.27 -28.06 1.97
N ALA A 406 16.55 -26.94 2.03
CA ALA A 406 16.13 -26.21 0.84
C ALA A 406 17.34 -25.68 0.05
N GLN A 407 18.31 -25.05 0.74
CA GLN A 407 19.53 -24.56 0.10
C GLN A 407 20.37 -25.70 -0.51
N ALA A 408 20.49 -26.83 0.19
CA ALA A 408 21.18 -28.01 -0.33
C ALA A 408 20.50 -28.58 -1.59
N ARG A 409 19.16 -28.52 -1.69
CA ARG A 409 18.43 -28.90 -2.91
C ARG A 409 18.71 -27.96 -4.07
N ASP A 410 18.70 -26.65 -3.84
CA ASP A 410 19.02 -25.66 -4.86
C ASP A 410 20.47 -25.81 -5.36
N LEU A 411 21.39 -26.09 -4.44
CA LEU A 411 22.79 -26.37 -4.76
C LEU A 411 22.96 -27.68 -5.54
N ALA A 412 22.23 -28.74 -5.17
CA ALA A 412 22.24 -29.99 -5.91
C ALA A 412 21.66 -29.85 -7.32
N ALA A 413 20.63 -29.01 -7.48
CA ALA A 413 20.02 -28.73 -8.77
C ALA A 413 20.93 -27.89 -9.69
N SER A 414 21.72 -26.97 -9.13
CA SER A 414 22.59 -26.06 -9.88
C SER A 414 24.00 -26.60 -10.13
N GLN A 415 24.61 -27.27 -9.13
CA GLN A 415 26.02 -27.67 -9.14
C GLN A 415 26.23 -29.18 -8.95
N GLY A 416 25.15 -29.94 -8.77
CA GLY A 416 25.19 -31.39 -8.59
C GLY A 416 25.28 -31.83 -7.13
N LEU A 417 25.01 -33.13 -6.91
CA LEU A 417 24.89 -33.70 -5.56
C LEU A 417 26.19 -33.63 -4.75
N GLU A 418 27.35 -33.73 -5.41
CA GLU A 418 28.67 -33.66 -4.76
C GLU A 418 28.95 -32.28 -4.15
N ALA A 419 28.62 -31.21 -4.89
CA ALA A 419 28.75 -29.84 -4.39
C ALA A 419 27.84 -29.59 -3.18
N ALA A 420 26.61 -30.12 -3.22
CA ALA A 420 25.68 -30.01 -2.11
C ALA A 420 26.13 -30.78 -0.86
N PHE A 421 26.74 -31.96 -1.03
CA PHE A 421 27.33 -32.71 0.08
C PHE A 421 28.54 -31.99 0.68
N ALA A 422 29.45 -31.48 -0.15
CA ALA A 422 30.59 -30.70 0.32
C ALA A 422 30.17 -29.46 1.10
N TRP A 423 29.10 -28.78 0.64
CA TRP A 423 28.52 -27.65 1.35
C TRP A 423 27.91 -28.04 2.70
N LEU A 424 27.12 -29.13 2.73
CA LEU A 424 26.57 -29.65 3.99
C LEU A 424 27.68 -30.02 4.98
N GLU A 425 28.76 -30.65 4.52
CA GLU A 425 29.93 -31.00 5.36
C GLU A 425 30.67 -29.77 5.90
N ALA A 426 30.66 -28.66 5.16
CA ALA A 426 31.30 -27.41 5.53
C ALA A 426 30.43 -26.51 6.45
N LEU A 427 29.25 -26.96 6.88
CA LEU A 427 28.36 -26.17 7.73
C LEU A 427 29.01 -25.78 9.07
N PRO A 428 29.07 -24.48 9.41
CA PRO A 428 29.61 -24.02 10.68
C PRO A 428 28.67 -24.35 11.85
N GLY A 429 29.24 -24.68 13.02
CA GLY A 429 28.45 -24.85 14.26
C GLY A 429 27.88 -26.24 14.52
N LEU A 430 28.37 -27.29 13.85
CA LEU A 430 28.04 -28.70 14.17
C LEU A 430 28.71 -29.15 15.48
N ARG A 431 28.16 -28.72 16.62
CA ARG A 431 28.73 -28.97 17.95
C ARG A 431 28.20 -30.27 18.58
N THR A 432 26.95 -30.62 18.31
CA THR A 432 26.23 -31.73 18.95
C THR A 432 26.09 -32.95 18.05
N GLU A 433 25.99 -34.14 18.66
CA GLU A 433 25.67 -35.40 17.94
C GLU A 433 24.32 -35.34 17.21
N ARG A 434 23.34 -34.63 17.79
CA ARG A 434 22.03 -34.39 17.16
C ARG A 434 22.17 -33.62 15.85
N GLN A 435 22.96 -32.55 15.82
CA GLN A 435 23.19 -31.77 14.60
C GLN A 435 23.89 -32.61 13.51
N ARG A 436 24.89 -33.44 13.89
CA ARG A 436 25.53 -34.38 12.94
C ARG A 436 24.57 -35.42 12.39
N TYR A 437 23.67 -35.92 13.23
CA TYR A 437 22.63 -36.86 12.82
C TYR A 437 21.67 -36.23 11.80
N LEU A 438 21.20 -35.00 12.07
CA LEU A 438 20.32 -34.26 11.16
C LEU A 438 21.02 -33.89 9.83
N GLN A 439 22.30 -33.52 9.88
CA GLN A 439 23.11 -33.30 8.68
C GLN A 439 23.11 -34.52 7.77
N ARG A 440 23.43 -35.70 8.32
CA ARG A 440 23.41 -36.95 7.55
C ARG A 440 22.03 -37.31 7.04
N PHE A 441 20.98 -37.01 7.81
CA PHE A 441 19.60 -37.24 7.35
C PHE A 441 19.23 -36.33 6.17
N VAL A 442 19.65 -35.07 6.19
CA VAL A 442 19.48 -34.15 5.05
C VAL A 442 20.25 -34.65 3.83
N MET A 443 21.49 -35.11 3.98
CA MET A 443 22.26 -35.73 2.89
C MET A 443 21.53 -36.93 2.28
N ALA A 444 20.95 -37.78 3.12
CA ALA A 444 20.19 -38.95 2.67
C ALA A 444 18.93 -38.57 1.87
N ARG A 445 18.16 -37.58 2.35
CA ARG A 445 16.96 -37.08 1.66
C ARG A 445 17.31 -36.38 0.34
N LEU A 446 18.46 -35.72 0.28
CA LEU A 446 18.96 -35.08 -0.92
C LEU A 446 19.35 -36.12 -1.98
N ALA A 447 20.07 -37.17 -1.59
CA ALA A 447 20.40 -38.28 -2.48
C ALA A 447 19.15 -38.99 -3.01
N ASP A 448 18.15 -39.22 -2.16
CA ASP A 448 16.88 -39.85 -2.58
C ASP A 448 16.14 -38.95 -3.58
N HIS A 449 16.05 -37.65 -3.31
CA HIS A 449 15.44 -36.67 -4.21
C HIS A 449 16.16 -36.60 -5.57
N ALA A 450 17.49 -36.69 -5.59
CA ALA A 450 18.29 -36.74 -6.81
C ALA A 450 18.23 -38.09 -7.54
N GLY A 451 17.45 -39.07 -7.06
CA GLY A 451 17.36 -40.42 -7.63
C GLY A 451 18.59 -41.30 -7.41
N ARG A 452 19.54 -40.85 -6.57
CA ARG A 452 20.78 -41.57 -6.23
C ARG A 452 20.53 -42.54 -5.08
N THR A 453 19.74 -43.58 -5.36
CA THR A 453 19.42 -44.65 -4.41
C THR A 453 20.67 -45.36 -3.88
N ASP A 454 21.74 -45.40 -4.66
CA ASP A 454 23.05 -45.94 -4.30
C ASP A 454 23.71 -45.18 -3.13
N ALA A 455 23.44 -43.88 -2.99
CA ALA A 455 23.93 -43.06 -1.89
C ALA A 455 22.90 -42.93 -0.75
N ALA A 456 21.61 -42.83 -1.07
CA ALA A 456 20.55 -42.67 -0.08
C ALA A 456 20.42 -43.87 0.86
N LEU A 457 20.47 -45.10 0.32
CA LEU A 457 20.25 -46.31 1.12
C LEU A 457 21.33 -46.58 2.17
N PRO A 458 22.64 -46.50 1.86
CA PRO A 458 23.68 -46.64 2.87
C PRO A 458 23.55 -45.61 4.01
N LEU A 459 23.25 -44.35 3.67
CA LEU A 459 23.06 -43.28 4.67
C LEU A 459 21.86 -43.55 5.57
N LEU A 460 20.70 -43.89 5.00
CA LEU A 460 19.49 -44.22 5.79
C LEU A 460 19.68 -45.47 6.65
N THR A 461 20.43 -46.46 6.16
CA THR A 461 20.74 -47.68 6.92
C THR A 461 21.65 -47.40 8.11
N GLU A 462 22.64 -46.51 7.93
CA GLU A 462 23.52 -46.06 9.00
C GLU A 462 22.75 -45.29 10.08
N LEU A 463 21.88 -44.36 9.69
CA LEU A 463 21.02 -43.60 10.60
C LEU A 463 20.05 -44.51 11.39
N ASP A 464 19.44 -45.51 10.72
CA ASP A 464 18.58 -46.48 11.39
C ASP A 464 19.33 -47.32 12.44
N ALA A 465 20.56 -47.75 12.14
CA ALA A 465 21.42 -48.44 13.10
C ALA A 465 21.81 -47.52 14.26
N ALA A 466 22.14 -46.25 13.98
CA ALA A 466 22.47 -45.25 14.99
C ALA A 466 21.29 -44.93 15.93
N THR A 467 20.05 -45.07 15.45
CA THR A 467 18.81 -44.95 16.26
C THR A 467 18.74 -46.01 17.38
N GLN A 468 19.47 -47.11 17.25
CA GLN A 468 19.53 -48.18 18.27
C GLN A 468 20.71 -47.99 19.25
N THR A 469 21.82 -47.41 18.78
CA THR A 469 23.01 -47.17 19.61
C THR A 469 22.88 -45.93 20.49
N VAL A 470 22.24 -44.88 19.95
CA VAL A 470 21.76 -43.72 20.70
C VAL A 470 20.26 -43.93 20.91
N PRO A 471 19.71 -43.89 22.13
CA PRO A 471 18.29 -44.18 22.37
C PRO A 471 17.39 -43.02 21.91
N LEU A 472 17.48 -42.63 20.63
CA LEU A 472 16.75 -41.56 19.97
C LEU A 472 15.24 -41.72 20.14
N VAL A 473 14.77 -42.96 20.16
CA VAL A 473 13.38 -43.32 20.44
C VAL A 473 12.87 -42.76 21.78
N ARG A 474 13.72 -42.59 22.79
CA ARG A 474 13.33 -42.10 24.11
C ARG A 474 13.19 -40.59 24.22
N TRP A 475 13.82 -39.83 23.33
CA TRP A 475 13.87 -38.37 23.42
C TRP A 475 13.37 -37.66 22.17
N GLU A 476 13.51 -38.24 20.97
CA GLU A 476 12.95 -37.76 19.70
C GLU A 476 12.34 -38.90 18.86
N PRO A 477 11.21 -39.50 19.31
CA PRO A 477 10.55 -40.58 18.58
C PRO A 477 10.08 -40.18 17.18
N ALA A 478 9.76 -38.89 16.97
CA ALA A 478 9.34 -38.36 15.67
C ALA A 478 10.46 -38.43 14.62
N LEU A 479 11.71 -38.15 15.00
CA LEU A 479 12.86 -38.22 14.09
C LEU A 479 13.19 -39.68 13.73
N ALA A 480 13.14 -40.57 14.72
CA ALA A 480 13.30 -42.02 14.49
C ALA A 480 12.24 -42.56 13.53
N PHE A 481 10.99 -42.10 13.66
CA PHE A 481 9.92 -42.44 12.74
C PHE A 481 10.22 -41.97 11.30
N GLU A 482 10.69 -40.73 11.13
CA GLU A 482 10.96 -40.16 9.80
C GLU A 482 12.09 -40.89 9.07
N VAL A 483 13.17 -41.22 9.77
CA VAL A 483 14.29 -41.99 9.19
C VAL A 483 13.82 -43.36 8.71
N LYS A 484 13.11 -44.11 9.56
CA LYS A 484 12.58 -45.44 9.22
C LYS A 484 11.59 -45.37 8.05
N HIS A 485 10.72 -44.37 8.05
CA HIS A 485 9.76 -44.16 6.97
C HIS A 485 10.46 -43.84 5.63
N GLN A 486 11.49 -42.99 5.64
CA GLN A 486 12.28 -42.71 4.44
C GLN A 486 13.06 -43.95 3.97
N LEU A 487 13.61 -44.75 4.89
CA LEU A 487 14.27 -46.00 4.56
C LEU A 487 13.31 -47.00 3.88
N ILE A 488 12.07 -47.13 4.38
CA ILE A 488 11.04 -47.96 3.72
C ILE A 488 10.77 -47.46 2.30
N LYS A 489 10.65 -46.15 2.08
CA LYS A 489 10.44 -45.57 0.74
C LYS A 489 11.60 -45.91 -0.19
N ALA A 490 12.83 -45.71 0.24
CA ALA A 490 14.02 -46.03 -0.54
C ALA A 490 14.13 -47.53 -0.85
N LEU A 491 13.80 -48.42 0.10
CA LEU A 491 13.78 -49.88 -0.10
C LEU A 491 12.69 -50.30 -1.10
N LYS A 492 11.49 -49.71 -1.02
CA LYS A 492 10.40 -49.92 -1.99
C LYS A 492 10.81 -49.48 -3.39
N ALA A 493 11.43 -48.30 -3.51
CA ALA A 493 11.96 -47.81 -4.78
C ALA A 493 13.02 -48.76 -5.37
N MET A 494 13.91 -49.30 -4.52
CA MET A 494 14.90 -50.29 -4.95
C MET A 494 14.30 -51.63 -5.37
N SER A 495 13.25 -52.10 -4.69
CA SER A 495 12.54 -53.35 -5.02
C SER A 495 11.91 -53.34 -6.42
N ASN A 496 11.66 -52.15 -6.99
CA ASN A 496 11.13 -51.99 -8.34
C ASN A 496 12.19 -52.18 -9.44
N ARG A 497 13.48 -52.22 -9.10
CA ARG A 497 14.56 -52.47 -10.07
C ARG A 497 14.59 -53.95 -10.49
N LYS A 498 15.02 -54.21 -11.74
CA LYS A 498 14.98 -55.58 -12.34
C LYS A 498 15.90 -56.57 -11.61
N ASP A 499 17.02 -56.12 -11.07
CA ASP A 499 18.05 -56.97 -10.44
C ASP A 499 17.97 -56.98 -8.90
N ALA A 500 16.86 -56.53 -8.31
CA ALA A 500 16.72 -56.40 -6.86
C ALA A 500 16.38 -57.73 -6.18
N ASP A 501 17.03 -58.02 -5.05
CA ASP A 501 16.69 -59.14 -4.16
C ASP A 501 15.41 -58.86 -3.35
N ARG A 502 14.27 -58.95 -4.04
CA ARG A 502 12.94 -58.65 -3.49
C ARG A 502 12.62 -59.39 -2.19
N PRO A 503 12.94 -60.68 -2.01
CA PRO A 503 12.72 -61.38 -0.74
C PRO A 503 13.44 -60.73 0.45
N THR A 504 14.72 -60.37 0.29
CA THR A 504 15.50 -59.76 1.37
C THR A 504 15.01 -58.35 1.68
N LEU A 505 14.69 -57.56 0.65
CA LEU A 505 14.13 -56.21 0.82
C LEU A 505 12.74 -56.22 1.47
N GLY A 506 11.88 -57.17 1.08
CA GLY A 506 10.55 -57.36 1.67
C GLY A 506 10.61 -57.63 3.16
N ARG A 507 11.47 -58.58 3.59
CA ARG A 507 11.68 -58.88 5.02
C ARG A 507 12.14 -57.65 5.81
N ARG A 508 13.02 -56.84 5.23
CA ARG A 508 13.52 -55.62 5.88
C ARG A 508 12.43 -54.54 5.97
N ILE A 509 11.61 -54.38 4.94
CA ILE A 509 10.46 -53.48 4.96
C ILE A 509 9.46 -53.89 6.04
N ASP A 510 9.10 -55.17 6.11
CA ASP A 510 8.15 -55.70 7.11
C ASP A 510 8.66 -55.47 8.54
N GLN A 511 9.96 -55.69 8.77
CA GLN A 511 10.60 -55.40 10.06
C GLN A 511 10.45 -53.91 10.43
N LEU A 512 10.81 -53.00 9.50
CA LEU A 512 10.74 -51.55 9.74
C LEU A 512 9.30 -51.07 9.94
N GLN A 513 8.32 -51.65 9.25
CA GLN A 513 6.90 -51.35 9.45
C GLN A 513 6.41 -51.80 10.84
N GLY A 514 6.86 -52.95 11.32
CA GLY A 514 6.62 -53.39 12.70
C GLY A 514 7.20 -52.39 13.72
N GLU A 515 8.44 -51.95 13.50
CA GLU A 515 9.10 -50.95 14.36
C GLU A 515 8.39 -49.59 14.33
N LEU A 516 7.93 -49.10 13.17
CA LEU A 516 7.13 -47.87 13.05
C LEU A 516 5.80 -47.97 13.81
N THR A 517 5.13 -49.12 13.72
CA THR A 517 3.87 -49.36 14.43
C THR A 517 4.06 -49.30 15.95
N VAL A 518 5.20 -49.78 16.46
CA VAL A 518 5.54 -49.68 17.90
C VAL A 518 5.86 -48.24 18.31
N LEU A 519 6.47 -47.45 17.42
CA LEU A 519 6.81 -46.04 17.69
C LEU A 519 5.58 -45.13 17.71
N ASP A 520 4.73 -45.22 16.70
CA ASP A 520 3.52 -44.42 16.57
C ASP A 520 2.48 -45.17 15.70
N PRO A 521 1.55 -45.91 16.34
CA PRO A 521 0.50 -46.64 15.64
C PRO A 521 -0.41 -45.71 14.83
N ALA A 522 -0.73 -44.52 15.34
CA ALA A 522 -1.64 -43.59 14.68
C ALA A 522 -1.01 -43.01 13.42
N ARG A 523 0.26 -42.58 13.49
CA ARG A 523 1.00 -42.07 12.33
C ARG A 523 1.27 -43.17 11.31
N THR A 524 1.48 -44.42 11.73
CA THR A 524 1.70 -45.56 10.81
C THR A 524 0.44 -45.96 10.06
N LEU A 525 -0.74 -45.90 10.69
CA LEU A 525 -2.02 -46.16 10.03
C LEU A 525 -2.41 -45.09 8.98
N ALA A 526 -1.79 -43.91 9.04
CA ALA A 526 -2.03 -42.80 8.12
C ALA A 526 -1.10 -42.78 6.90
N LEU A 527 -0.07 -43.66 6.87
CA LEU A 527 0.88 -43.84 5.76
C LEU A 527 0.38 -44.88 4.75
#